data_AF-A0A1X1A0X2-F1
#
_entry.id   AF-A0A1X1A0X2-F1
#
_cell.length_a   1.000
_cell.length_b   1.000
_cell.length_c   1.000
_cell.angle_alpha   90.00
_cell.angle_beta   90.00
_cell.angle_gamma   90.00
#
_symmetry.space_group_name_H-M   'P 1'
#
loop_
_entity.id
_entity.type
_entity.pdbx_description
1 polymer ?
#
loop_
_entity_poly.entity_id
_entity_poly.type
_entity_poly.pdbx_seq_one_letter_code
_entity_poly.pdbx_strand_id
1 'polypeptide(L)'
;MKKDSLKGWFKSGAPGVWISGGAVAMAVIMTVGLLAVIAVRGLGHFWPADLIQATYKVPGQGDHVIIGEVVQKEEVPRARLKGAGLPVPEEGPEFMTRELVKVGNRDLNGSDFTWLVGEWLVDQQKPADLIALERREWGNFYGYLVSVKEEGRVVAEGAGAWAELQARLKRADQLASELQTLEKKDIGAINHGLERLRLQTRKLELDGKLDAAAQADIEADRAELNNRYKAIEERLTGLHQAFSRDSLVARDGNGREVEINLSKVVHAYQPNGMSVMTKMGVYFSKVWEFLSDDPREANTEGGIFPAIFGTVMMTLIMAVIVTPFGVLAAVYLREYAKQGPVTRLIRIAVNNLAGVPAIVYGVFGLGFFVYVLGGSIDRLFFPEALPAPTLGTPGLLWASLTLALLAVPVVIVATEEGLARIPRTVREGSLALGATKAETLWKIVLPMASPAMMTGMILAVARAAGEVAPLMLVGVVKLAPSLPVDGNYPYLHLDQKIMHLGFHIYDVGFQSPNVEAARPLVYATALLLVLVIATLNLSAVWIRNHLREKYKALDS
;
A
#
# COMPACT_ATOMS: atom_id res chain seq x y z
N MET A 1 21.07 -59.95 -1.74
CA MET A 1 19.72 -59.90 -2.36
C MET A 1 18.72 -59.72 -1.22
N LYS A 2 17.92 -58.65 -1.08
CA LYS A 2 17.08 -57.96 -2.06
C LYS A 2 17.09 -56.45 -1.77
N LYS A 3 17.69 -55.65 -2.67
CA LYS A 3 17.49 -54.19 -2.70
C LYS A 3 16.04 -53.82 -3.08
N ASP A 4 15.25 -54.80 -3.53
CA ASP A 4 13.89 -54.59 -4.05
C ASP A 4 12.75 -55.00 -3.10
N SER A 5 13.00 -55.16 -1.79
CA SER A 5 11.92 -55.38 -0.82
C SER A 5 11.42 -54.05 -0.24
N LEU A 6 10.11 -53.87 -0.09
CA LEU A 6 9.48 -52.70 0.54
C LEU A 6 10.12 -52.35 1.90
N LYS A 7 10.44 -53.36 2.71
CA LYS A 7 11.11 -53.19 4.02
C LYS A 7 12.53 -52.64 3.89
N GLY A 8 13.25 -52.99 2.81
CA GLY A 8 14.56 -52.44 2.48
C GLY A 8 14.48 -51.00 1.98
N TRP A 9 13.47 -50.67 1.18
CA TRP A 9 13.20 -49.30 0.73
C TRP A 9 12.89 -48.36 1.92
N PHE A 10 12.03 -48.78 2.85
CA PHE A 10 11.77 -47.99 4.06
C PHE A 10 13.00 -47.76 4.94
N LYS A 11 13.83 -48.79 5.12
CA LYS A 11 15.08 -48.67 5.90
C LYS A 11 16.14 -47.79 5.22
N SER A 12 16.07 -47.60 3.91
CA SER A 12 17.02 -46.75 3.17
C SER A 12 16.81 -45.25 3.38
N GLY A 13 15.70 -44.83 4.01
CA GLY A 13 15.33 -43.42 4.14
C GLY A 13 14.79 -42.78 2.87
N ALA A 14 14.83 -43.48 1.73
CA ALA A 14 14.30 -43.00 0.45
C ALA A 14 12.85 -42.51 0.50
N PRO A 15 11.89 -43.16 1.20
CA PRO A 15 10.53 -42.63 1.31
C PRO A 15 10.48 -41.24 1.95
N GLY A 16 11.31 -40.98 2.96
CA GLY A 16 11.37 -39.68 3.63
C GLY A 16 11.85 -38.56 2.71
N VAL A 17 12.79 -38.87 1.82
CA VAL A 17 13.25 -37.94 0.77
C VAL A 17 12.13 -37.65 -0.23
N TRP A 18 11.42 -38.68 -0.71
CA TRP A 18 10.28 -38.52 -1.62
C TRP A 18 9.12 -37.75 -0.99
N ILE A 19 8.81 -38.00 0.29
CA ILE A 19 7.78 -37.26 1.03
C ILE A 19 8.19 -35.79 1.17
N SER A 20 9.45 -35.51 1.51
CA SER A 20 9.95 -34.14 1.66
C SER A 20 9.94 -33.40 0.31
N GLY A 21 10.42 -34.06 -0.75
CA GLY A 21 10.36 -33.51 -2.11
C GLY A 21 8.94 -33.27 -2.59
N GLY A 22 8.03 -34.22 -2.34
CA GLY A 22 6.61 -34.10 -2.65
C GLY A 22 5.91 -32.98 -1.87
N ALA A 23 6.22 -32.82 -0.58
CA ALA A 23 5.70 -31.74 0.25
C ALA A 23 6.18 -30.36 -0.24
N VAL A 24 7.46 -30.23 -0.59
CA VAL A 24 8.00 -28.98 -1.17
C VAL A 24 7.35 -28.68 -2.52
N ALA A 25 7.22 -29.68 -3.40
CA ALA A 25 6.56 -29.50 -4.70
C ALA A 25 5.10 -29.06 -4.53
N MET A 26 4.36 -29.69 -3.61
CA MET A 26 2.99 -29.31 -3.29
C MET A 26 2.92 -27.88 -2.74
N ALA A 27 3.81 -27.49 -1.82
CA ALA A 27 3.84 -26.13 -1.27
C ALA A 27 4.14 -25.08 -2.36
N VAL A 28 5.06 -25.37 -3.29
CA VAL A 28 5.35 -24.49 -4.42
C VAL A 28 4.13 -24.38 -5.35
N ILE A 29 3.49 -25.50 -5.70
CA ILE A 29 2.28 -25.50 -6.53
C ILE A 29 1.17 -24.70 -5.87
N MET A 30 0.93 -24.90 -4.57
CA MET A 30 -0.08 -24.14 -3.82
C MET A 30 0.25 -22.64 -3.78
N THR A 31 1.52 -22.28 -3.59
CA THR A 31 1.96 -20.88 -3.57
C THR A 31 1.77 -20.22 -4.93
N VAL A 32 2.21 -20.88 -6.01
CA VAL A 32 2.02 -20.38 -7.39
C VAL A 32 0.54 -20.32 -7.74
N GLY A 33 -0.26 -21.32 -7.35
CA GLY A 33 -1.70 -21.33 -7.53
C GLY A 33 -2.39 -20.18 -6.80
N LEU A 34 -2.01 -19.92 -5.55
CA LEU A 34 -2.51 -18.78 -4.78
C LEU A 34 -2.14 -17.45 -5.46
N LEU A 35 -0.89 -17.28 -5.88
CA LEU A 35 -0.45 -16.07 -6.60
C LEU A 35 -1.19 -15.90 -7.91
N ALA A 36 -1.46 -16.98 -8.65
CA ALA A 36 -2.25 -16.93 -9.88
C ALA A 36 -3.70 -16.49 -9.59
N VAL A 37 -4.33 -17.01 -8.53
CA VAL A 37 -5.68 -16.58 -8.11
C VAL A 37 -5.69 -15.11 -7.73
N ILE A 38 -4.72 -14.66 -6.93
CA ILE A 38 -4.59 -13.25 -6.54
C ILE A 38 -4.38 -12.38 -7.79
N ALA A 39 -3.52 -12.79 -8.72
CA ALA A 39 -3.25 -12.06 -9.96
C ALA A 39 -4.49 -11.95 -10.85
N VAL A 40 -5.22 -13.05 -11.08
CA VAL A 40 -6.43 -13.03 -11.92
C VAL A 40 -7.52 -12.16 -11.28
N ARG A 41 -7.73 -12.27 -9.96
CA ARG A 41 -8.76 -11.50 -9.25
C ARG A 41 -8.39 -10.02 -9.05
N GLY A 42 -7.11 -9.71 -8.91
CA GLY A 42 -6.62 -8.34 -8.73
C GLY A 42 -6.43 -7.60 -10.05
N LEU A 43 -5.69 -8.18 -11.00
CA LEU A 43 -5.37 -7.51 -12.28
C LEU A 43 -6.60 -7.38 -13.18
N GLY A 44 -7.59 -8.26 -13.07
CA GLY A 44 -8.84 -8.15 -13.83
C GLY A 44 -9.62 -6.86 -13.53
N HIS A 45 -9.42 -6.25 -12.35
CA HIS A 45 -10.10 -5.03 -11.93
C HIS A 45 -9.85 -3.82 -12.85
N PHE A 46 -8.65 -3.73 -13.42
CA PHE A 46 -8.24 -2.58 -14.23
C PHE A 46 -8.71 -2.67 -15.69
N TRP A 47 -9.34 -3.79 -16.08
CA TRP A 47 -9.82 -3.97 -17.43
C TRP A 47 -11.14 -3.19 -17.65
N PRO A 48 -11.25 -2.36 -18.71
CA PRO A 48 -12.51 -1.69 -19.04
C PRO A 48 -13.51 -2.70 -19.61
N ALA A 49 -14.24 -3.37 -18.71
CA ALA A 49 -15.25 -4.35 -19.05
C ALA A 49 -16.42 -3.73 -19.82
N ASP A 50 -17.08 -4.56 -20.64
CA ASP A 50 -18.26 -4.13 -21.39
C ASP A 50 -19.42 -3.82 -20.44
N LEU A 51 -20.19 -2.80 -20.79
CA LEU A 51 -21.45 -2.48 -20.12
C LEU A 51 -22.59 -3.21 -20.83
N ILE A 52 -23.44 -3.87 -20.04
CA ILE A 52 -24.69 -4.42 -20.53
C ILE A 52 -25.83 -3.43 -20.27
N GLN A 53 -26.79 -3.40 -21.18
CA GLN A 53 -28.13 -2.87 -20.95
C GLN A 53 -29.11 -4.02 -21.08
N ALA A 54 -30.02 -4.18 -20.12
CA ALA A 54 -31.02 -5.24 -20.14
C ALA A 54 -32.33 -4.76 -19.51
N THR A 55 -33.45 -5.33 -19.94
CA THR A 55 -34.74 -5.15 -19.27
C THR A 55 -34.86 -6.22 -18.19
N TYR A 56 -34.94 -5.80 -16.93
CA TYR A 56 -35.09 -6.71 -15.80
C TYR A 56 -36.57 -6.95 -15.50
N LYS A 57 -37.03 -8.17 -15.77
CA LYS A 57 -38.44 -8.57 -15.68
C LYS A 57 -38.64 -9.52 -14.51
N VAL A 58 -38.85 -8.96 -13.33
CA VAL A 58 -39.18 -9.75 -12.14
C VAL A 58 -40.65 -10.15 -12.19
N PRO A 59 -41.00 -11.45 -12.03
CA PRO A 59 -42.39 -11.88 -12.02
C PRO A 59 -43.24 -11.11 -11.00
N GLY A 60 -44.33 -10.49 -11.47
CA GLY A 60 -45.26 -9.73 -10.63
C GLY A 60 -44.80 -8.33 -10.21
N GLN A 61 -43.69 -7.83 -10.76
CA GLN A 61 -43.22 -6.45 -10.56
C GLN A 61 -43.12 -5.71 -11.90
N GLY A 62 -42.96 -4.39 -11.84
CA GLY A 62 -42.76 -3.57 -13.04
C GLY A 62 -41.38 -3.79 -13.67
N ASP A 63 -41.36 -3.82 -15.00
CA ASP A 63 -40.13 -3.86 -15.79
C ASP A 63 -39.30 -2.59 -15.54
N HIS A 64 -37.99 -2.73 -15.40
CA HIS A 64 -37.06 -1.61 -15.37
C HIS A 64 -35.77 -1.95 -16.09
N VAL A 65 -35.04 -0.93 -16.55
CA VAL A 65 -33.82 -1.11 -17.32
C VAL A 65 -32.62 -1.10 -16.38
N ILE A 66 -31.76 -2.09 -16.53
CA ILE A 66 -30.48 -2.19 -15.82
C ILE A 66 -29.37 -1.88 -16.81
N ILE A 67 -28.50 -0.95 -16.43
CA ILE A 67 -27.21 -0.72 -17.08
C ILE A 67 -26.12 -1.04 -16.06
N GLY A 68 -25.10 -1.80 -16.46
CA GLY A 68 -23.98 -2.05 -15.58
C GLY A 68 -22.96 -3.02 -16.13
N GLU A 69 -21.94 -3.27 -15.32
CA GLU A 69 -20.88 -4.23 -15.59
C GLU A 69 -21.16 -5.53 -14.85
N VAL A 70 -21.09 -6.67 -15.54
CA VAL A 70 -21.22 -7.98 -14.90
C VAL A 70 -19.89 -8.37 -14.24
N VAL A 71 -19.88 -8.46 -12.91
CA VAL A 71 -18.67 -8.69 -12.11
C VAL A 71 -18.50 -10.16 -11.75
N GLN A 72 -19.59 -10.85 -11.40
CA GLN A 72 -19.58 -12.25 -11.00
C GLN A 72 -20.87 -12.94 -11.44
N LYS A 73 -20.76 -14.21 -11.85
CA LYS A 73 -21.91 -15.11 -12.04
C LYS A 73 -21.75 -16.32 -11.13
N GLU A 74 -22.82 -16.72 -10.46
CA GLU A 74 -22.86 -17.90 -9.61
C GLU A 74 -24.16 -18.70 -9.82
N GLU A 75 -24.07 -20.02 -9.80
CA GLU A 75 -25.26 -20.88 -9.76
C GLU A 75 -25.72 -21.04 -8.31
N VAL A 76 -26.99 -20.78 -8.06
CA VAL A 76 -27.61 -20.87 -6.74
C VAL A 76 -28.83 -21.79 -6.78
N PRO A 77 -29.01 -22.66 -5.78
CA PRO A 77 -30.21 -23.48 -5.69
C PRO A 77 -31.46 -22.61 -5.61
N ARG A 78 -32.51 -22.97 -6.35
CA ARG A 78 -33.79 -22.23 -6.34
C ARG A 78 -34.42 -22.13 -4.97
N ALA A 79 -34.28 -23.17 -4.16
CA ALA A 79 -34.75 -23.16 -2.79
C ALA A 79 -34.18 -21.99 -1.97
N ARG A 80 -32.93 -21.60 -2.22
CA ARG A 80 -32.28 -20.45 -1.57
C ARG A 80 -32.89 -19.12 -2.00
N LEU A 81 -33.17 -18.96 -3.30
CA LEU A 81 -33.80 -17.75 -3.84
C LEU A 81 -35.25 -17.63 -3.37
N LYS A 82 -36.02 -18.73 -3.37
CA LYS A 82 -37.38 -18.76 -2.82
C LYS A 82 -37.39 -18.44 -1.31
N GLY A 83 -36.42 -18.97 -0.56
CA GLY A 83 -36.22 -18.65 0.86
C GLY A 83 -35.83 -17.20 1.13
N ALA A 84 -35.25 -16.50 0.15
CA ALA A 84 -34.97 -15.06 0.22
C ALA A 84 -36.19 -14.19 -0.15
N GLY A 85 -37.35 -14.78 -0.42
CA GLY A 85 -38.58 -14.07 -0.77
C GLY A 85 -38.70 -13.64 -2.22
N LEU A 86 -37.82 -14.14 -3.11
CA LEU A 86 -37.88 -13.83 -4.53
C LEU A 86 -39.00 -14.62 -5.23
N PRO A 87 -39.73 -14.03 -6.21
CA PRO A 87 -40.84 -14.67 -6.92
C PRO A 87 -40.35 -15.67 -7.97
N VAL A 88 -39.64 -16.70 -7.52
CA VAL A 88 -39.12 -17.79 -8.35
C VAL A 88 -40.28 -18.71 -8.71
N PRO A 89 -40.45 -19.10 -10.00
CA PRO A 89 -41.49 -20.04 -10.42
C PRO A 89 -41.46 -21.37 -9.64
N GLU A 90 -42.53 -22.16 -9.68
CA GLU A 90 -42.52 -23.48 -9.03
C GLU A 90 -41.81 -24.56 -9.87
N GLU A 91 -41.81 -24.40 -11.20
CA GLU A 91 -41.25 -25.37 -12.15
C GLU A 91 -39.97 -24.88 -12.82
N GLY A 92 -39.06 -25.79 -13.16
CA GLY A 92 -37.83 -25.55 -13.95
C GLY A 92 -36.56 -26.14 -13.31
N PRO A 93 -35.36 -25.76 -13.78
CA PRO A 93 -34.08 -26.37 -13.36
C PRO A 93 -33.80 -26.16 -11.88
N GLU A 94 -33.09 -27.06 -11.20
CA GLU A 94 -32.80 -26.98 -9.75
C GLU A 94 -32.01 -25.73 -9.34
N PHE A 95 -31.12 -25.29 -10.23
CA PHE A 95 -30.26 -24.12 -10.07
C PHE A 95 -30.73 -22.97 -10.96
N MET A 96 -30.50 -21.75 -10.50
CA MET A 96 -30.66 -20.52 -11.27
C MET A 96 -29.37 -19.71 -11.19
N THR A 97 -29.17 -18.85 -12.20
CA THR A 97 -27.99 -18.00 -12.28
C THR A 97 -28.24 -16.72 -11.50
N ARG A 98 -27.29 -16.35 -10.65
CA ARG A 98 -27.26 -15.07 -9.95
C ARG A 98 -26.07 -14.27 -10.45
N GLU A 99 -26.32 -13.06 -10.93
CA GLU A 99 -25.31 -12.16 -11.47
C GLU A 99 -25.11 -10.98 -10.53
N LEU A 100 -23.87 -10.75 -10.09
CA LEU A 100 -23.47 -9.52 -9.42
C LEU A 100 -23.16 -8.50 -10.49
N VAL A 101 -24.00 -7.46 -10.57
CA VAL A 101 -23.84 -6.38 -11.54
C VAL A 101 -23.46 -5.11 -10.81
N LYS A 102 -22.36 -4.49 -11.22
CA LYS A 102 -22.00 -3.13 -10.81
C LYS A 102 -22.88 -2.17 -11.62
N VAL A 103 -23.94 -1.67 -11.01
CA VAL A 103 -24.90 -0.75 -11.62
C VAL A 103 -24.50 0.71 -11.48
N GLY A 104 -23.54 1.00 -10.58
CA GLY A 104 -23.08 2.36 -10.33
C GLY A 104 -24.22 3.30 -9.90
N ASN A 105 -24.08 4.58 -10.22
CA ASN A 105 -25.05 5.65 -9.93
C ASN A 105 -25.47 5.63 -8.45
N ARG A 106 -24.52 5.53 -7.51
CA ARG A 106 -24.79 5.32 -6.07
C ARG A 106 -25.73 6.37 -5.47
N ASP A 107 -25.60 7.60 -5.93
CA ASP A 107 -26.44 8.75 -5.58
C ASP A 107 -27.89 8.63 -6.06
N LEU A 108 -28.16 7.84 -7.11
CA LEU A 108 -29.49 7.58 -7.64
C LEU A 108 -30.08 6.27 -7.12
N ASN A 109 -29.26 5.22 -7.04
CA ASN A 109 -29.67 3.85 -6.76
C ASN A 109 -29.47 3.43 -5.29
N GLY A 110 -28.69 4.19 -4.51
CA GLY A 110 -28.30 3.87 -3.13
C GLY A 110 -27.20 2.81 -2.98
N SER A 111 -26.86 2.07 -4.05
CA SER A 111 -25.80 1.05 -4.03
C SER A 111 -25.09 0.95 -5.39
N ASP A 112 -23.80 0.60 -5.38
CA ASP A 112 -23.01 0.41 -6.61
C ASP A 112 -23.21 -0.97 -7.24
N PHE A 113 -23.60 -1.96 -6.43
CA PHE A 113 -23.68 -3.36 -6.81
C PHE A 113 -25.03 -3.92 -6.42
N THR A 114 -25.62 -4.70 -7.33
CA THR A 114 -26.85 -5.42 -7.06
C THR A 114 -26.76 -6.85 -7.58
N TRP A 115 -27.40 -7.75 -6.86
CA TRP A 115 -27.52 -9.14 -7.26
C TRP A 115 -28.82 -9.34 -8.03
N LEU A 116 -28.70 -9.76 -9.27
CA LEU A 116 -29.82 -9.98 -10.18
C LEU A 116 -29.95 -11.48 -10.48
N VAL A 117 -31.18 -11.93 -10.71
CA VAL A 117 -31.43 -13.27 -11.23
C VAL A 117 -31.24 -13.21 -12.74
N GLY A 118 -30.27 -13.96 -13.27
CA GLY A 118 -29.84 -13.89 -14.66
C GLY A 118 -30.98 -14.21 -15.64
N GLU A 119 -31.86 -15.14 -15.27
CA GLU A 119 -33.02 -15.54 -16.07
C GLU A 119 -34.07 -14.43 -16.23
N TRP A 120 -34.02 -13.37 -15.42
CA TRP A 120 -34.91 -12.21 -15.52
C TRP A 120 -34.31 -11.06 -16.32
N LEU A 121 -33.05 -11.16 -16.74
CA LEU A 121 -32.40 -10.20 -17.62
C LEU A 121 -32.73 -10.52 -19.08
N VAL A 122 -33.73 -9.83 -19.62
CA VAL A 122 -34.22 -9.98 -21.00
C VAL A 122 -33.64 -8.88 -21.88
N ASP A 123 -33.56 -9.12 -23.19
CA ASP A 123 -33.13 -8.14 -24.20
C ASP A 123 -31.73 -7.56 -23.92
N GLN A 124 -30.79 -8.40 -23.48
CA GLN A 124 -29.42 -7.96 -23.17
C GLN A 124 -28.72 -7.45 -24.43
N GLN A 125 -28.25 -6.21 -24.35
CA GLN A 125 -27.51 -5.52 -25.41
C GLN A 125 -26.23 -4.91 -24.85
N LYS A 126 -25.27 -4.65 -25.74
CA LYS A 126 -24.05 -3.89 -25.43
C LYS A 126 -23.94 -2.66 -26.36
N PRO A 127 -24.77 -1.62 -26.17
CA PRO A 127 -24.73 -0.43 -27.01
C PRO A 127 -23.34 0.22 -26.97
N ALA A 128 -22.82 0.60 -28.14
CA ALA A 128 -21.46 1.13 -28.28
C ALA A 128 -21.29 2.52 -27.66
N ASP A 129 -22.39 3.27 -27.53
CA ASP A 129 -22.47 4.64 -27.04
C ASP A 129 -22.65 4.76 -25.52
N LEU A 130 -22.86 3.63 -24.81
CA LEU A 130 -22.87 3.61 -23.35
C LEU A 130 -21.57 4.16 -22.77
N ILE A 131 -21.72 5.11 -21.84
CA ILE A 131 -20.61 5.74 -21.16
C ILE A 131 -20.43 5.15 -19.76
N ALA A 132 -19.17 5.01 -19.37
CA ALA A 132 -18.72 4.85 -18.00
C ALA A 132 -18.00 6.12 -17.57
N LEU A 133 -18.54 6.79 -16.57
CA LEU A 133 -17.93 7.95 -15.94
C LEU A 133 -17.39 7.50 -14.59
N GLU A 134 -16.08 7.46 -14.45
CA GLU A 134 -15.46 7.33 -13.14
C GLU A 134 -15.57 8.68 -12.44
N ARG A 135 -16.19 8.69 -11.26
CA ARG A 135 -16.39 9.92 -10.48
C ARG A 135 -15.49 9.91 -9.25
N ARG A 136 -15.21 11.08 -8.70
CA ARG A 136 -14.44 11.26 -7.46
C ARG A 136 -15.23 10.84 -6.22
N GLU A 137 -16.55 10.88 -6.31
CA GLU A 137 -17.51 10.57 -5.25
C GLU A 137 -18.67 9.77 -5.84
N TRP A 138 -19.35 8.99 -5.00
CA TRP A 138 -20.57 8.25 -5.36
C TRP A 138 -20.37 7.17 -6.44
N GLY A 139 -19.13 6.69 -6.61
CA GLY A 139 -18.80 5.62 -7.55
C GLY A 139 -19.05 5.97 -9.01
N ASN A 140 -18.88 4.98 -9.89
CA ASN A 140 -19.06 5.15 -11.32
C ASN A 140 -20.49 5.57 -11.68
N PHE A 141 -20.64 6.41 -12.70
CA PHE A 141 -21.90 6.62 -13.39
C PHE A 141 -21.96 5.83 -14.70
N TYR A 142 -23.07 5.13 -14.94
CA TYR A 142 -23.36 4.41 -16.18
C TYR A 142 -24.64 4.92 -16.84
N GLY A 143 -24.57 5.18 -18.15
CA GLY A 143 -25.70 5.70 -18.91
C GLY A 143 -25.31 6.21 -20.28
N TYR A 144 -25.99 7.25 -20.74
CA TYR A 144 -25.79 7.89 -22.04
C TYR A 144 -25.45 9.36 -21.89
N LEU A 145 -24.52 9.86 -22.71
CA LEU A 145 -24.24 11.29 -22.79
C LEU A 145 -25.36 11.99 -23.57
N VAL A 146 -25.96 13.02 -22.99
CA VAL A 146 -27.00 13.84 -23.64
C VAL A 146 -26.39 15.11 -24.20
N SER A 147 -25.72 15.88 -23.35
CA SER A 147 -25.14 17.17 -23.71
C SER A 147 -23.93 17.53 -22.85
N VAL A 148 -23.10 18.43 -23.37
CA VAL A 148 -21.99 19.05 -22.63
C VAL A 148 -22.31 20.53 -22.48
N LYS A 149 -22.03 21.08 -21.30
CA LYS A 149 -22.33 22.46 -20.95
C LYS A 149 -21.08 23.23 -20.50
N GLU A 150 -21.08 24.52 -20.79
CA GLU A 150 -20.15 25.53 -20.28
C GLU A 150 -20.97 26.61 -19.57
N GLU A 151 -20.71 26.84 -18.28
CA GLU A 151 -21.43 27.86 -17.49
C GLU A 151 -22.97 27.69 -17.58
N GLY A 152 -23.42 26.44 -17.58
CA GLY A 152 -24.84 26.07 -17.68
C GLY A 152 -25.43 26.15 -19.10
N ARG A 153 -24.68 26.64 -20.11
CA ARG A 153 -25.13 26.69 -21.50
C ARG A 153 -24.66 25.44 -22.25
N VAL A 154 -25.55 24.84 -23.02
CA VAL A 154 -25.22 23.71 -23.89
C VAL A 154 -24.25 24.16 -24.98
N VAL A 155 -23.10 23.49 -25.08
CA VAL A 155 -22.07 23.74 -26.08
C VAL A 155 -21.96 22.63 -27.13
N ALA A 156 -22.35 21.40 -26.77
CA ALA A 156 -22.36 20.27 -27.69
C ALA A 156 -23.45 19.25 -27.32
N GLU A 157 -24.08 18.66 -28.35
CA GLU A 157 -25.11 17.62 -28.25
C GLU A 157 -24.92 16.58 -29.37
N GLY A 158 -25.54 15.41 -29.20
CA GLY A 158 -25.51 14.34 -30.20
C GLY A 158 -24.09 13.82 -30.49
N ALA A 159 -23.79 13.56 -31.76
CA ALA A 159 -22.53 12.91 -32.17
C ALA A 159 -21.26 13.69 -31.80
N GLY A 160 -21.34 15.03 -31.68
CA GLY A 160 -20.21 15.88 -31.30
C GLY A 160 -19.95 15.95 -29.79
N ALA A 161 -20.92 15.57 -28.95
CA ALA A 161 -20.84 15.73 -27.50
C ALA A 161 -19.69 14.94 -26.89
N TRP A 162 -19.40 13.75 -27.39
CA TRP A 162 -18.33 12.90 -26.85
C TRP A 162 -16.94 13.51 -27.05
N ALA A 163 -16.65 14.02 -28.25
CA ALA A 163 -15.37 14.65 -28.54
C ALA A 163 -15.16 15.92 -27.69
N GLU A 164 -16.22 16.71 -27.51
CA GLU A 164 -16.20 17.90 -26.66
C GLU A 164 -15.99 17.56 -25.18
N LEU A 165 -16.65 16.51 -24.68
CA LEU A 165 -16.47 16.02 -23.32
C LEU A 165 -15.01 15.64 -23.05
N GLN A 166 -14.39 14.88 -23.96
CA GLN A 166 -12.99 14.45 -23.82
C GLN A 166 -12.02 15.65 -23.80
N ALA A 167 -12.25 16.65 -24.65
CA ALA A 167 -11.43 17.87 -24.66
C ALA A 167 -11.52 18.65 -23.34
N ARG A 168 -12.73 18.74 -22.76
CA ARG A 168 -12.95 19.44 -21.49
C ARG A 168 -12.46 18.66 -20.28
N LEU A 169 -12.56 17.33 -20.30
CA LEU A 169 -11.95 16.49 -19.26
C LEU A 169 -10.43 16.65 -19.20
N LYS A 170 -9.76 16.68 -20.36
CA LYS A 170 -8.31 16.95 -20.42
C LYS A 170 -7.94 18.30 -19.78
N ARG A 171 -8.76 19.34 -19.98
CA ARG A 171 -8.59 20.62 -19.31
C ARG A 171 -8.86 20.51 -17.80
N ALA A 172 -9.92 19.81 -17.41
CA ALA A 172 -10.25 19.58 -16.00
C ALA A 172 -9.11 18.86 -15.28
N ASP A 173 -8.48 17.87 -15.90
CA ASP A 173 -7.31 17.15 -15.36
C ASP A 173 -6.10 18.07 -15.16
N GLN A 174 -5.85 18.98 -16.11
CA GLN A 174 -4.79 19.99 -15.97
C GLN A 174 -5.06 20.92 -14.79
N LEU A 175 -6.30 21.42 -14.66
CA LEU A 175 -6.71 22.27 -13.54
C LEU A 175 -6.63 21.52 -12.20
N ALA A 176 -7.02 20.25 -12.16
CA ALA A 176 -6.91 19.41 -10.97
C ALA A 176 -5.45 19.23 -10.54
N SER A 177 -4.53 19.04 -11.50
CA SER A 177 -3.10 18.92 -11.22
C SER A 177 -2.50 20.23 -10.69
N GLU A 178 -2.92 21.38 -11.23
CA GLU A 178 -2.53 22.70 -10.72
C GLU A 178 -3.05 22.94 -9.31
N LEU A 179 -4.33 22.65 -9.05
CA LEU A 179 -4.94 22.73 -7.72
C LEU A 179 -4.18 21.86 -6.72
N GLN A 180 -3.95 20.58 -7.06
CA GLN A 180 -3.22 19.65 -6.19
C GLN A 180 -1.79 20.14 -5.89
N THR A 181 -1.10 20.72 -6.87
CA THR A 181 0.25 21.27 -6.68
C THR A 181 0.22 22.44 -5.71
N LEU A 182 -0.72 23.35 -5.90
CA LEU A 182 -0.85 24.56 -5.10
C LEU A 182 -1.27 24.24 -3.66
N GLU A 183 -2.21 23.32 -3.47
CA GLU A 183 -2.66 22.85 -2.14
C GLU A 183 -1.59 22.03 -1.41
N LYS A 184 -0.97 21.04 -2.07
CA LYS A 184 -0.04 20.12 -1.40
C LYS A 184 1.36 20.70 -1.22
N LYS A 185 1.88 21.45 -2.20
CA LYS A 185 3.25 21.97 -2.18
C LYS A 185 3.32 23.40 -1.66
N ASP A 186 2.61 24.32 -2.28
CA ASP A 186 2.79 25.75 -1.99
C ASP A 186 2.18 26.14 -0.64
N ILE A 187 0.91 25.77 -0.40
CA ILE A 187 0.25 25.97 0.90
C ILE A 187 0.96 25.13 1.98
N GLY A 188 1.34 23.89 1.66
CA GLY A 188 2.14 23.04 2.56
C GLY A 188 3.43 23.72 3.03
N ALA A 189 4.22 24.27 2.10
CA ALA A 189 5.47 24.97 2.42
C ALA A 189 5.25 26.22 3.28
N ILE A 190 4.16 26.96 3.04
CA ILE A 190 3.77 28.11 3.87
C ILE A 190 3.42 27.65 5.28
N ASN A 191 2.59 26.61 5.43
CA ASN A 191 2.21 26.07 6.73
C ASN A 191 3.44 25.59 7.51
N HIS A 192 4.39 24.90 6.86
CA HIS A 192 5.66 24.54 7.48
C HIS A 192 6.51 25.77 7.85
N GLY A 193 6.48 26.84 7.05
CA GLY A 193 7.10 28.12 7.37
C GLY A 193 6.52 28.76 8.63
N LEU A 194 5.19 28.86 8.68
CA LEU A 194 4.45 29.43 9.81
C LEU A 194 4.67 28.62 11.09
N GLU A 195 4.68 27.29 10.99
CA GLU A 195 4.94 26.42 12.13
C GLU A 195 6.38 26.57 12.65
N ARG A 196 7.38 26.71 11.75
CA ARG A 196 8.76 27.02 12.17
C ARG A 196 8.87 28.34 12.90
N LEU A 197 8.20 29.40 12.40
CA LEU A 197 8.15 30.69 13.09
C LEU A 197 7.48 30.56 14.46
N ARG A 198 6.38 29.81 14.57
CA ARG A 198 5.71 29.54 15.85
C ARG A 198 6.65 28.88 16.86
N LEU A 199 7.37 27.84 16.42
CA LEU A 199 8.34 27.12 17.25
C LEU A 199 9.52 28.03 17.65
N GLN A 200 10.02 28.85 16.73
CA GLN A 200 11.07 29.83 17.00
C GLN A 200 10.63 30.88 18.02
N THR A 201 9.43 31.45 17.88
CA THR A 201 8.86 32.37 18.88
C THR A 201 8.82 31.69 20.25
N ARG A 202 8.27 30.47 20.30
CA ARG A 202 8.12 29.74 21.56
C ARG A 202 9.47 29.43 22.22
N LYS A 203 10.48 29.09 21.41
CA LYS A 203 11.84 28.87 21.91
C LYS A 203 12.45 30.13 22.52
N LEU A 204 12.31 31.29 21.85
CA LEU A 204 12.79 32.56 22.38
C LEU A 204 12.07 32.99 23.66
N GLU A 205 10.77 32.71 23.77
CA GLU A 205 10.01 32.91 25.01
C GLU A 205 10.56 32.07 26.16
N LEU A 206 10.79 30.76 25.91
CA LEU A 206 11.33 29.84 26.91
C LEU A 206 12.75 30.22 27.35
N ASP A 207 13.57 30.72 26.42
CA ASP A 207 14.93 31.18 26.71
C ASP A 207 14.97 32.59 27.34
N GLY A 208 13.83 33.29 27.43
CA GLY A 208 13.76 34.68 27.90
C GLY A 208 14.45 35.69 26.96
N LYS A 209 14.54 35.38 25.67
CA LYS A 209 15.25 36.15 24.63
C LYS A 209 14.33 36.79 23.58
N LEU A 210 13.02 36.76 23.81
CA LEU A 210 12.08 37.44 22.92
C LEU A 210 12.08 38.95 23.20
N ASP A 211 13.00 39.67 22.54
CA ASP A 211 13.05 41.13 22.58
C ASP A 211 12.26 41.75 21.41
N ALA A 212 12.14 43.09 21.42
CA ALA A 212 11.38 43.82 20.42
C ALA A 212 11.95 43.67 18.99
N ALA A 213 13.26 43.47 18.85
CA ALA A 213 13.89 43.27 17.54
C ALA A 213 13.56 41.87 17.00
N ALA A 214 13.74 40.83 17.81
CA ALA A 214 13.39 39.46 17.45
C ALA A 214 11.89 39.31 17.15
N GLN A 215 11.03 40.02 17.89
CA GLN A 215 9.60 40.04 17.61
C GLN A 215 9.30 40.72 16.27
N ALA A 216 9.92 41.86 15.97
CA ALA A 216 9.75 42.55 14.70
C ALA A 216 10.23 41.71 13.50
N ASP A 217 11.36 41.01 13.63
CA ASP A 217 11.88 40.11 12.59
C ASP A 217 10.91 38.94 12.31
N ILE A 218 10.41 38.28 13.37
CA ILE A 218 9.44 37.17 13.23
C ILE A 218 8.12 37.67 12.63
N GLU A 219 7.66 38.86 13.03
CA GLU A 219 6.45 39.46 12.47
C GLU A 219 6.63 39.83 10.98
N ALA A 220 7.82 40.28 10.58
CA ALA A 220 8.16 40.53 9.18
C ALA A 220 8.13 39.25 8.34
N ASP A 221 8.78 38.17 8.81
CA ASP A 221 8.77 36.86 8.12
C ASP A 221 7.35 36.28 8.05
N ARG A 222 6.57 36.41 9.12
CA ARG A 222 5.16 35.99 9.16
C ARG A 222 4.32 36.79 8.18
N ALA A 223 4.53 38.10 8.08
CA ALA A 223 3.83 38.97 7.14
C ALA A 223 4.15 38.57 5.69
N GLU A 224 5.40 38.24 5.39
CA GLU A 224 5.80 37.74 4.07
C GLU A 224 5.06 36.44 3.72
N LEU A 225 5.06 35.44 4.62
CA LEU A 225 4.36 34.18 4.41
C LEU A 225 2.85 34.38 4.22
N ASN A 226 2.24 35.26 5.03
CA ASN A 226 0.82 35.59 4.91
C ASN A 226 0.50 36.29 3.58
N ASN A 227 1.38 37.15 3.08
CA ASN A 227 1.20 37.80 1.77
C ASN A 227 1.29 36.78 0.63
N ARG A 228 2.24 35.83 0.70
CA ARG A 228 2.31 34.71 -0.25
C ARG A 228 1.05 33.84 -0.20
N TYR A 229 0.55 33.56 1.01
CA TYR A 229 -0.69 32.80 1.21
C TYR A 229 -1.88 33.49 0.54
N LYS A 230 -2.05 34.80 0.72
CA LYS A 230 -3.13 35.58 0.07
C LYS A 230 -3.06 35.52 -1.45
N ALA A 231 -1.87 35.67 -2.04
CA ALA A 231 -1.69 35.56 -3.49
C ALA A 231 -2.07 34.17 -4.01
N ILE A 232 -1.78 33.12 -3.24
CA ILE A 232 -2.15 31.74 -3.54
C ILE A 232 -3.66 31.53 -3.39
N GLU A 233 -4.29 32.10 -2.37
CA GLU A 233 -5.73 32.02 -2.12
C GLU A 233 -6.55 32.66 -3.25
N GLU A 234 -6.09 33.80 -3.79
CA GLU A 234 -6.68 34.43 -4.98
C GLU A 234 -6.60 33.51 -6.21
N ARG A 235 -5.44 32.89 -6.44
CA ARG A 235 -5.24 31.92 -7.54
C ARG A 235 -6.10 30.68 -7.35
N LEU A 236 -6.19 30.15 -6.13
CA LEU A 236 -7.00 28.98 -5.79
C LEU A 236 -8.48 29.21 -6.08
N THR A 237 -9.00 30.39 -5.70
CA THR A 237 -10.38 30.79 -6.00
C THR A 237 -10.64 30.82 -7.50
N GLY A 238 -9.74 31.43 -8.29
CA GLY A 238 -9.85 31.45 -9.75
C GLY A 238 -9.78 30.06 -10.39
N LEU A 239 -8.90 29.19 -9.90
CA LEU A 239 -8.77 27.81 -10.38
C LEU A 239 -10.01 26.97 -10.07
N HIS A 240 -10.59 27.07 -8.87
CA HIS A 240 -11.83 26.36 -8.55
C HIS A 240 -13.02 26.84 -9.40
N GLN A 241 -13.13 28.14 -9.67
CA GLN A 241 -14.13 28.66 -10.60
C GLN A 241 -13.92 28.09 -12.01
N ALA A 242 -12.69 28.09 -12.51
CA ALA A 242 -12.36 27.52 -13.82
C ALA A 242 -12.61 26.00 -13.90
N PHE A 243 -12.40 25.28 -12.78
CA PHE A 243 -12.57 23.83 -12.68
C PHE A 243 -14.04 23.41 -12.57
N SER A 244 -14.88 24.25 -11.96
CA SER A 244 -16.32 24.03 -11.82
C SER A 244 -17.16 24.56 -13.00
N ARG A 245 -16.51 25.20 -13.98
CA ARG A 245 -17.18 25.83 -15.13
C ARG A 245 -17.96 24.86 -16.02
N ASP A 246 -17.40 23.66 -16.23
CA ASP A 246 -17.89 22.71 -17.23
C ASP A 246 -18.71 21.59 -16.57
N SER A 247 -19.80 21.18 -17.22
CA SER A 247 -20.65 20.07 -16.79
C SER A 247 -21.12 19.23 -17.97
N LEU A 248 -21.61 18.02 -17.69
CA LEU A 248 -22.26 17.16 -18.67
C LEU A 248 -23.66 16.79 -18.17
N VAL A 249 -24.59 16.61 -19.09
CA VAL A 249 -25.89 15.97 -18.80
C VAL A 249 -25.83 14.55 -19.29
N ALA A 250 -26.08 13.60 -18.40
CA ALA A 250 -26.16 12.19 -18.72
C ALA A 250 -27.52 11.62 -18.32
N ARG A 251 -27.97 10.64 -19.09
CA ARG A 251 -29.23 9.93 -18.86
C ARG A 251 -28.94 8.52 -18.36
N ASP A 252 -29.57 8.12 -17.26
CA ASP A 252 -29.46 6.75 -16.74
C ASP A 252 -30.33 5.77 -17.55
N GLY A 253 -30.31 4.48 -17.18
CA GLY A 253 -31.10 3.44 -17.85
C GLY A 253 -32.62 3.64 -17.75
N ASN A 254 -33.10 4.34 -16.73
CA ASN A 254 -34.53 4.61 -16.51
C ASN A 254 -34.99 5.92 -17.17
N GLY A 255 -34.10 6.59 -17.91
CA GLY A 255 -34.41 7.83 -18.61
C GLY A 255 -34.25 9.09 -17.76
N ARG A 256 -33.73 9.00 -16.53
CA ARG A 256 -33.51 10.15 -15.67
C ARG A 256 -32.26 10.90 -16.11
N GLU A 257 -32.40 12.19 -16.38
CA GLU A 257 -31.27 13.06 -16.70
C GLU A 257 -30.67 13.69 -15.44
N VAL A 258 -29.34 13.67 -15.38
CA VAL A 258 -28.55 14.20 -14.27
C VAL A 258 -27.43 15.05 -14.83
N GLU A 259 -27.28 16.25 -14.29
CA GLU A 259 -26.16 17.13 -14.60
C GLU A 259 -25.00 16.86 -13.63
N ILE A 260 -23.83 16.55 -14.17
CA ILE A 260 -22.62 16.19 -13.42
C ILE A 260 -21.53 17.20 -13.78
N ASN A 261 -20.99 17.86 -12.76
CA ASN A 261 -19.87 18.78 -12.95
C ASN A 261 -18.59 18.02 -13.30
N LEU A 262 -17.81 18.50 -14.28
CA LEU A 262 -16.58 17.81 -14.70
C LEU A 262 -15.52 17.79 -13.61
N SER A 263 -15.56 18.71 -12.64
CA SER A 263 -14.70 18.64 -11.44
C SER A 263 -14.85 17.35 -10.65
N LYS A 264 -16.02 16.70 -10.73
CA LYS A 264 -16.33 15.43 -10.06
C LYS A 264 -16.04 14.21 -10.91
N VAL A 265 -15.66 14.39 -12.18
CA VAL A 265 -15.35 13.29 -13.11
C VAL A 265 -13.84 13.12 -13.17
N VAL A 266 -13.39 11.88 -13.12
CA VAL A 266 -11.97 11.49 -13.24
C VAL A 266 -11.71 11.03 -14.66
N HIS A 267 -12.52 10.09 -15.14
CA HIS A 267 -12.39 9.54 -16.48
C HIS A 267 -13.76 9.33 -17.10
N ALA A 268 -13.85 9.49 -18.42
CA ALA A 268 -15.00 9.09 -19.20
C ALA A 268 -14.55 8.17 -20.32
N TYR A 269 -15.17 6.99 -20.43
CA TYR A 269 -14.90 6.06 -21.52
C TYR A 269 -16.19 5.41 -22.04
N GLN A 270 -16.13 4.91 -23.28
CA GLN A 270 -17.20 4.12 -23.92
C GLN A 270 -16.70 2.67 -24.10
N PRO A 271 -16.78 1.81 -23.06
CA PRO A 271 -16.11 0.50 -23.08
C PRO A 271 -16.51 -0.38 -24.27
N ASN A 272 -17.78 -0.34 -24.66
CA ASN A 272 -18.34 -1.18 -25.72
C ASN A 272 -17.89 -0.74 -27.12
N GLY A 273 -17.59 0.55 -27.31
CA GLY A 273 -17.08 1.10 -28.57
C GLY A 273 -15.56 0.98 -28.73
N MET A 274 -14.84 0.53 -27.69
CA MET A 274 -13.38 0.41 -27.71
C MET A 274 -12.91 -0.86 -28.42
N SER A 275 -11.92 -0.69 -29.30
CA SER A 275 -11.10 -1.81 -29.76
C SER A 275 -10.29 -2.42 -28.60
N VAL A 276 -9.86 -3.67 -28.75
CA VAL A 276 -8.98 -4.35 -27.79
C VAL A 276 -7.70 -3.53 -27.53
N MET A 277 -7.12 -2.90 -28.56
CA MET A 277 -5.92 -2.07 -28.39
C MET A 277 -6.19 -0.84 -27.52
N THR A 278 -7.33 -0.18 -27.71
CA THR A 278 -7.75 0.94 -26.86
C THR A 278 -7.96 0.47 -25.42
N LYS A 279 -8.60 -0.69 -25.22
CA LYS A 279 -8.80 -1.27 -23.89
C LYS A 279 -7.48 -1.58 -23.17
N MET A 280 -6.49 -2.09 -23.88
CA MET A 280 -5.14 -2.29 -23.32
C MET A 280 -4.50 -0.97 -22.89
N GLY A 281 -4.65 0.10 -23.69
CA GLY A 281 -4.16 1.43 -23.31
C GLY A 281 -4.78 1.93 -21.99
N VAL A 282 -6.11 1.84 -21.88
CA VAL A 282 -6.85 2.19 -20.65
C VAL A 282 -6.42 1.32 -19.48
N TYR A 283 -6.26 0.00 -19.70
CA TYR A 283 -5.80 -0.93 -18.68
C TYR A 283 -4.45 -0.51 -18.07
N PHE A 284 -3.45 -0.21 -18.91
CA PHE A 284 -2.15 0.22 -18.40
C PHE A 284 -2.20 1.59 -17.72
N SER A 285 -3.06 2.52 -18.20
CA SER A 285 -3.33 3.79 -17.51
C SER A 285 -3.88 3.55 -16.10
N LYS A 286 -4.89 2.69 -15.97
CA LYS A 286 -5.52 2.32 -14.70
C LYS A 286 -4.56 1.65 -13.73
N VAL A 287 -3.70 0.76 -14.23
CA VAL A 287 -2.63 0.16 -13.42
C VAL A 287 -1.64 1.22 -12.97
N TRP A 288 -1.26 2.16 -13.84
CA TRP A 288 -0.36 3.25 -13.46
C TRP A 288 -0.97 4.16 -12.41
N GLU A 289 -2.21 4.63 -12.61
CA GLU A 289 -2.98 5.42 -11.64
C GLU A 289 -3.06 4.71 -10.28
N PHE A 290 -3.35 3.41 -10.27
CA PHE A 290 -3.37 2.62 -9.06
C PHE A 290 -2.03 2.65 -8.31
N LEU A 291 -0.91 2.66 -9.03
CA LEU A 291 0.44 2.68 -8.45
C LEU A 291 0.93 4.08 -8.09
N SER A 292 0.50 5.13 -8.80
CA SER A 292 1.05 6.50 -8.69
C SER A 292 0.18 7.46 -7.90
N ASP A 293 -1.13 7.25 -7.86
CA ASP A 293 -2.06 8.23 -7.32
C ASP A 293 -2.32 8.02 -5.82
N ASP A 294 -2.98 9.02 -5.24
CA ASP A 294 -3.47 8.97 -3.87
C ASP A 294 -4.79 8.17 -3.78
N PRO A 295 -5.07 7.56 -2.62
CA PRO A 295 -6.33 6.86 -2.38
C PRO A 295 -7.53 7.82 -2.33
N ARG A 296 -8.69 7.31 -2.72
CA ARG A 296 -10.00 7.99 -2.71
C ARG A 296 -11.08 7.09 -2.11
N GLU A 297 -12.26 7.65 -1.84
CA GLU A 297 -13.43 6.92 -1.33
C GLU A 297 -13.07 5.91 -0.21
N ALA A 298 -12.39 6.41 0.83
CA ALA A 298 -11.95 5.59 1.96
C ALA A 298 -11.12 4.33 1.57
N ASN A 299 -10.21 4.47 0.61
CA ASN A 299 -9.33 3.42 0.06
C ASN A 299 -10.04 2.40 -0.85
N THR A 300 -11.27 2.69 -1.31
CA THR A 300 -12.00 1.83 -2.24
C THR A 300 -11.88 2.24 -3.71
N GLU A 301 -11.24 3.38 -3.98
CA GLU A 301 -10.96 3.89 -5.32
C GLU A 301 -9.64 4.68 -5.33
N GLY A 302 -9.11 5.02 -6.51
CA GLY A 302 -7.86 5.78 -6.65
C GLY A 302 -6.61 4.91 -6.53
N GLY A 303 -5.49 5.53 -6.16
CA GLY A 303 -4.18 4.88 -6.07
C GLY A 303 -3.74 4.51 -4.67
N ILE A 304 -2.61 3.82 -4.57
CA ILE A 304 -2.03 3.33 -3.31
C ILE A 304 -0.56 3.74 -3.13
N PHE A 305 -0.12 4.76 -3.86
CA PHE A 305 1.28 5.24 -3.83
C PHE A 305 1.79 5.52 -2.42
N PRO A 306 1.05 6.24 -1.53
CA PRO A 306 1.51 6.48 -0.17
C PRO A 306 1.75 5.21 0.65
N ALA A 307 0.97 4.14 0.39
CA ALA A 307 1.15 2.85 1.06
C ALA A 307 2.38 2.09 0.57
N ILE A 308 2.65 2.12 -0.74
CA ILE A 308 3.88 1.56 -1.33
C ILE A 308 5.09 2.28 -0.72
N PHE A 309 5.07 3.61 -0.75
CA PHE A 309 6.15 4.44 -0.25
C PHE A 309 6.41 4.18 1.23
N GLY A 310 5.36 4.19 2.05
CA GLY A 310 5.46 3.92 3.49
C GLY A 310 6.01 2.53 3.81
N THR A 311 5.54 1.47 3.14
CA THR A 311 6.05 0.10 3.33
C THR A 311 7.53 0.00 2.96
N VAL A 312 7.95 0.55 1.83
CA VAL A 312 9.35 0.50 1.38
C VAL A 312 10.24 1.32 2.32
N MET A 313 9.89 2.57 2.60
CA MET A 313 10.68 3.47 3.44
C MET A 313 10.88 2.90 4.85
N MET A 314 9.80 2.45 5.49
CA MET A 314 9.85 1.83 6.82
C MET A 314 10.75 0.59 6.82
N THR A 315 10.63 -0.26 5.81
CA THR A 315 11.43 -1.49 5.70
C THR A 315 12.91 -1.17 5.49
N LEU A 316 13.24 -0.14 4.71
CA LEU A 316 14.61 0.33 4.52
C LEU A 316 15.21 0.90 5.80
N ILE A 317 14.49 1.77 6.52
CA ILE A 317 14.95 2.33 7.80
C ILE A 317 15.17 1.20 8.82
N MET A 318 14.22 0.27 8.92
CA MET A 318 14.34 -0.93 9.75
C MET A 318 15.59 -1.73 9.38
N ALA A 319 15.83 -2.00 8.09
CA ALA A 319 17.00 -2.74 7.61
C ALA A 319 18.32 -2.05 7.98
N VAL A 320 18.39 -0.73 7.82
CA VAL A 320 19.55 0.10 8.16
C VAL A 320 19.85 0.05 9.66
N ILE A 321 18.84 -0.07 10.52
CA ILE A 321 19.02 -0.12 11.97
C ILE A 321 19.30 -1.55 12.46
N VAL A 322 18.52 -2.52 12.01
CA VAL A 322 18.59 -3.91 12.49
C VAL A 322 19.89 -4.59 12.10
N THR A 323 20.40 -4.31 10.90
CA THR A 323 21.59 -4.97 10.35
C THR A 323 22.85 -4.70 11.18
N PRO A 324 23.27 -3.44 11.40
CA PRO A 324 24.45 -3.16 12.20
C PRO A 324 24.27 -3.64 13.64
N PHE A 325 23.09 -3.43 14.25
CA PHE A 325 22.85 -3.87 15.61
C PHE A 325 22.94 -5.39 15.77
N GLY A 326 22.26 -6.14 14.89
CA GLY A 326 22.26 -7.60 14.90
C GLY A 326 23.64 -8.19 14.59
N VAL A 327 24.35 -7.62 13.62
CA VAL A 327 25.71 -8.06 13.27
C VAL A 327 26.68 -7.80 14.42
N LEU A 328 26.67 -6.60 15.01
CA LEU A 328 27.54 -6.27 16.14
C LEU A 328 27.27 -7.17 17.34
N ALA A 329 26.00 -7.43 17.66
CA ALA A 329 25.62 -8.34 18.73
C ALA A 329 26.15 -9.77 18.47
N ALA A 330 25.98 -10.30 17.25
CA ALA A 330 26.49 -11.63 16.89
C ALA A 330 28.02 -11.71 16.93
N VAL A 331 28.72 -10.70 16.39
CA VAL A 331 30.18 -10.60 16.42
C VAL A 331 30.67 -10.56 17.86
N TYR A 332 30.05 -9.75 18.72
CA TYR A 332 30.40 -9.70 20.13
C TYR A 332 30.21 -11.07 20.81
N LEU A 333 29.03 -11.68 20.65
CA LEU A 333 28.70 -12.97 21.27
C LEU A 333 29.61 -14.11 20.78
N ARG A 334 30.08 -14.07 19.54
CA ARG A 334 30.89 -15.13 18.94
C ARG A 334 32.39 -14.93 19.12
N GLU A 335 32.91 -13.72 18.86
CA GLU A 335 34.35 -13.47 18.76
C GLU A 335 34.94 -12.83 20.02
N TYR A 336 34.16 -12.08 20.80
CA TYR A 336 34.67 -11.34 21.98
C TYR A 336 34.19 -11.88 23.31
N ALA A 337 32.94 -12.33 23.40
CA ALA A 337 32.33 -12.71 24.64
C ALA A 337 32.91 -14.03 25.19
N LYS A 338 33.26 -14.02 26.49
CA LYS A 338 33.68 -15.24 27.20
C LYS A 338 32.47 -16.16 27.35
N GLN A 339 32.62 -17.42 26.94
CA GLN A 339 31.55 -18.41 27.07
C GLN A 339 31.26 -18.65 28.56
N GLY A 340 30.02 -18.37 28.98
CA GLY A 340 29.63 -18.42 30.39
C GLY A 340 28.13 -18.24 30.60
N PRO A 341 27.67 -18.10 31.86
CA PRO A 341 26.25 -17.97 32.18
C PRO A 341 25.61 -16.74 31.53
N VAL A 342 26.32 -15.62 31.45
CA VAL A 342 25.83 -14.38 30.83
C VAL A 342 25.60 -14.55 29.33
N THR A 343 26.55 -15.09 28.58
CA THR A 343 26.38 -15.30 27.13
C THR A 343 25.29 -16.33 26.82
N ARG A 344 25.15 -17.36 27.68
CA ARG A 344 24.06 -18.33 27.58
C ARG A 344 22.70 -17.68 27.82
N LEU A 345 22.59 -16.81 28.83
CA LEU A 345 21.36 -16.06 29.12
C LEU A 345 20.98 -15.15 27.95
N ILE A 346 21.94 -14.40 27.37
CA ILE A 346 21.68 -13.54 26.22
C ILE A 346 21.17 -14.38 25.03
N ARG A 347 21.80 -15.53 24.75
CA ARG A 347 21.37 -16.42 23.66
C ARG A 347 19.95 -16.95 23.87
N ILE A 348 19.61 -17.33 25.10
CA ILE A 348 18.24 -17.73 25.47
C ILE A 348 17.27 -16.57 25.25
N ALA A 349 17.63 -15.35 25.67
CA ALA A 349 16.80 -14.17 25.47
C ALA A 349 16.56 -13.87 23.98
N VAL A 350 17.60 -13.92 23.14
CA VAL A 350 17.50 -13.75 21.68
C VAL A 350 16.58 -14.80 21.06
N ASN A 351 16.73 -16.07 21.44
CA ASN A 351 15.86 -17.15 20.95
C ASN A 351 14.40 -16.98 21.42
N ASN A 352 14.20 -16.54 22.66
CA ASN A 352 12.87 -16.30 23.22
C ASN A 352 12.19 -15.10 22.55
N LEU A 353 12.93 -14.05 22.18
CA LEU A 353 12.40 -12.91 21.42
C LEU A 353 11.78 -13.37 20.09
N ALA A 354 12.39 -14.33 19.40
CA ALA A 354 11.82 -14.85 18.16
C ALA A 354 10.42 -15.50 18.36
N GLY A 355 10.09 -15.96 19.57
CA GLY A 355 8.80 -16.56 19.92
C GLY A 355 7.74 -15.58 20.47
N VAL A 356 8.08 -14.30 20.66
CA VAL A 356 7.13 -13.31 21.20
C VAL A 356 6.10 -12.93 20.11
N PRO A 357 4.79 -12.92 20.40
CA PRO A 357 3.78 -12.49 19.44
C PRO A 357 3.99 -11.04 18.97
N ALA A 358 3.80 -10.79 17.67
CA ALA A 358 4.10 -9.50 17.04
C ALA A 358 3.37 -8.30 17.70
N ILE A 359 2.15 -8.49 18.19
CA ILE A 359 1.37 -7.43 18.87
C ILE A 359 2.04 -6.92 20.15
N VAL A 360 2.77 -7.78 20.87
CA VAL A 360 3.48 -7.41 22.11
C VAL A 360 4.58 -6.40 21.80
N TYR A 361 5.25 -6.55 20.65
CA TYR A 361 6.23 -5.57 20.17
C TYR A 361 5.57 -4.22 19.86
N GLY A 362 4.34 -4.21 19.33
CA GLY A 362 3.57 -2.99 19.09
C GLY A 362 3.25 -2.24 20.38
N VAL A 363 2.72 -2.94 21.39
CA VAL A 363 2.43 -2.35 22.70
C VAL A 363 3.71 -1.87 23.39
N PHE A 364 4.79 -2.66 23.32
CA PHE A 364 6.10 -2.23 23.81
C PHE A 364 6.60 -0.98 23.09
N GLY A 365 6.50 -0.94 21.75
CA GLY A 365 6.90 0.23 20.96
C GLY A 365 6.11 1.47 21.34
N LEU A 366 4.80 1.36 21.49
CA LEU A 366 3.98 2.49 21.91
C LEU A 366 4.35 2.96 23.33
N GLY A 367 4.45 2.04 24.29
CA GLY A 367 4.75 2.39 25.68
C GLY A 367 6.18 2.93 25.85
N PHE A 368 7.17 2.20 25.36
CA PHE A 368 8.57 2.51 25.58
C PHE A 368 9.12 3.51 24.55
N PHE A 369 8.97 3.25 23.26
CA PHE A 369 9.56 4.12 22.24
C PHE A 369 8.81 5.44 22.10
N VAL A 370 7.49 5.42 22.01
CA VAL A 370 6.70 6.66 21.81
C VAL A 370 6.61 7.44 23.12
N TYR A 371 5.99 6.89 24.17
CA TYR A 371 5.69 7.67 25.36
C TYR A 371 6.90 7.92 26.28
N VAL A 372 7.73 6.90 26.52
CA VAL A 372 8.88 7.07 27.42
C VAL A 372 10.03 7.75 26.69
N LEU A 373 10.55 7.15 25.61
CA LEU A 373 11.74 7.66 24.94
C LEU A 373 11.44 8.93 24.14
N GLY A 374 10.47 8.90 23.23
CA GLY A 374 10.06 10.05 22.42
C GLY A 374 9.58 11.22 23.27
N GLY A 375 8.71 10.95 24.24
CA GLY A 375 8.27 11.97 25.19
C GLY A 375 9.39 12.58 26.04
N SER A 376 10.42 11.80 26.41
CA SER A 376 11.59 12.32 27.12
C SER A 376 12.49 13.16 26.21
N ILE A 377 12.70 12.73 24.95
CA ILE A 377 13.47 13.48 23.96
C ILE A 377 12.80 14.82 23.70
N ASP A 378 11.47 14.86 23.54
CA ASP A 378 10.76 16.12 23.31
C ASP A 378 10.89 17.09 24.47
N ARG A 379 10.83 16.61 25.72
CA ARG A 379 11.04 17.46 26.90
C ARG A 379 12.46 18.04 26.99
N LEU A 380 13.45 17.29 26.51
CA LEU A 380 14.87 17.68 26.61
C LEU A 380 15.33 18.54 25.43
N PHE A 381 14.85 18.25 24.22
CA PHE A 381 15.38 18.82 22.97
C PHE A 381 14.35 19.60 22.15
N PHE A 382 13.05 19.41 22.39
CA PHE A 382 11.96 20.10 21.68
C PHE A 382 10.88 20.67 22.62
N PRO A 383 11.25 21.35 23.73
CA PRO A 383 10.25 21.88 24.67
C PRO A 383 9.30 22.91 24.01
N GLU A 384 9.74 23.58 22.94
CA GLU A 384 8.94 24.54 22.16
C GLU A 384 7.79 23.90 21.37
N ALA A 385 7.86 22.60 21.07
CA ALA A 385 6.82 21.88 20.33
C ALA A 385 5.63 21.50 21.22
N LEU A 386 5.85 21.34 22.54
CA LEU A 386 4.83 20.90 23.47
C LEU A 386 3.66 21.90 23.57
N PRO A 387 2.40 21.41 23.63
CA PRO A 387 1.96 20.04 23.96
C PRO A 387 1.83 19.09 22.75
N ALA A 388 2.16 19.51 21.53
CA ALA A 388 2.16 18.66 20.35
C ALA A 388 3.56 18.02 20.17
N PRO A 389 3.80 16.81 20.68
CA PRO A 389 5.12 16.19 20.66
C PRO A 389 5.64 15.96 19.23
N THR A 390 6.94 16.11 19.02
CA THR A 390 7.61 15.79 17.75
C THR A 390 7.89 14.29 17.68
N LEU A 391 8.54 13.72 18.70
CA LEU A 391 8.87 12.31 18.76
C LEU A 391 8.03 11.53 19.77
N GLY A 392 7.34 12.19 20.70
CA GLY A 392 6.36 11.57 21.61
C GLY A 392 5.04 11.17 20.96
N THR A 393 5.02 10.93 19.65
CA THR A 393 3.87 10.52 18.83
C THR A 393 4.21 9.31 17.97
N PRO A 394 3.23 8.43 17.63
CA PRO A 394 3.43 7.37 16.64
C PRO A 394 3.89 7.93 15.28
N GLY A 395 4.84 7.26 14.64
CA GLY A 395 5.46 7.71 13.39
C GLY A 395 6.41 6.69 12.76
N LEU A 396 6.95 7.03 11.59
CA LEU A 396 7.83 6.19 10.79
C LEU A 396 9.04 5.65 11.56
N LEU A 397 9.67 6.46 12.41
CA LEU A 397 10.83 6.08 13.22
C LEU A 397 10.51 4.93 14.17
N TRP A 398 9.46 5.10 14.96
CA TRP A 398 9.08 4.13 15.99
C TRP A 398 8.52 2.86 15.38
N ALA A 399 7.76 2.97 14.31
CA ALA A 399 7.35 1.83 13.49
C ALA A 399 8.56 1.01 13.03
N SER A 400 9.57 1.67 12.46
CA SER A 400 10.78 1.02 11.96
C SER A 400 11.61 0.40 13.08
N LEU A 401 11.74 1.07 14.24
CA LEU A 401 12.47 0.57 15.41
C LEU A 401 11.77 -0.62 16.08
N THR A 402 10.44 -0.60 16.17
CA THR A 402 9.65 -1.72 16.67
C THR A 402 9.81 -2.95 15.79
N LEU A 403 9.77 -2.79 14.47
CA LEU A 403 10.04 -3.88 13.54
C LEU A 403 11.49 -4.35 13.59
N ALA A 404 12.44 -3.43 13.76
CA ALA A 404 13.85 -3.77 13.93
C ALA A 404 14.00 -4.70 15.14
N LEU A 405 13.41 -4.36 16.29
CA LEU A 405 13.45 -5.18 17.50
C LEU A 405 12.88 -6.59 17.26
N LEU A 406 11.78 -6.71 16.51
CA LEU A 406 11.18 -7.97 16.13
C LEU A 406 12.07 -8.80 15.17
N ALA A 407 12.83 -8.14 14.31
CA ALA A 407 13.69 -8.76 13.30
C ALA A 407 15.14 -9.02 13.78
N VAL A 408 15.61 -8.34 14.83
CA VAL A 408 16.96 -8.49 15.40
C VAL A 408 17.37 -9.96 15.61
N PRO A 409 16.53 -10.84 16.22
CA PRO A 409 16.93 -12.23 16.47
C PRO A 409 17.33 -12.99 15.21
N VAL A 410 16.65 -12.73 14.10
CA VAL A 410 16.92 -13.38 12.80
C VAL A 410 18.31 -13.00 12.29
N VAL A 411 18.67 -11.71 12.38
CA VAL A 411 19.99 -11.22 11.95
C VAL A 411 21.10 -11.74 12.86
N ILE A 412 20.87 -11.79 14.18
CA ILE A 412 21.86 -12.29 15.15
C ILE A 412 22.18 -13.77 14.85
N VAL A 413 21.15 -14.62 14.77
CA VAL A 413 21.34 -16.06 14.57
C VAL A 413 22.01 -16.36 13.24
N ALA A 414 21.55 -15.74 12.15
CA ALA A 414 22.16 -15.93 10.83
C ALA A 414 23.63 -15.49 10.79
N THR A 415 23.95 -14.35 11.42
CA THR A 415 25.34 -13.86 11.49
C THR A 415 26.21 -14.77 12.36
N GLU A 416 25.70 -15.24 13.50
CA GLU A 416 26.45 -16.12 14.40
C GLU A 416 26.76 -17.46 13.74
N GLU A 417 25.79 -18.05 13.03
CA GLU A 417 26.00 -19.26 12.25
C GLU A 417 27.03 -19.06 11.14
N GLY A 418 27.03 -17.90 10.47
CA GLY A 418 28.05 -17.54 9.49
C GLY A 418 29.45 -17.51 10.09
N LEU A 419 29.62 -16.78 11.20
CA LEU A 419 30.88 -16.68 11.92
C LEU A 419 31.36 -18.05 12.44
N ALA A 420 30.42 -18.91 12.85
CA ALA A 420 30.73 -20.23 13.38
C ALA A 420 31.27 -21.21 12.32
N ARG A 421 30.91 -21.02 11.04
CA ARG A 421 31.38 -21.87 9.93
C ARG A 421 32.83 -21.59 9.52
N ILE A 422 33.36 -20.41 9.85
CA ILE A 422 34.73 -20.05 9.48
C ILE A 422 35.71 -20.92 10.29
N PRO A 423 36.68 -21.61 9.64
CA PRO A 423 37.67 -22.43 10.34
C PRO A 423 38.53 -21.63 11.33
N ARG A 424 38.97 -22.28 12.41
CA ARG A 424 39.91 -21.66 13.36
C ARG A 424 41.29 -21.40 12.75
N THR A 425 41.73 -22.28 11.85
CA THR A 425 43.03 -22.19 11.16
C THR A 425 43.21 -20.88 10.39
N VAL A 426 42.14 -20.35 9.79
CA VAL A 426 42.16 -19.05 9.08
C VAL A 426 42.44 -17.90 10.06
N ARG A 427 41.84 -17.96 11.26
CA ARG A 427 42.06 -16.95 12.31
C ARG A 427 43.49 -17.03 12.85
N GLU A 428 43.94 -18.25 13.16
CA GLU A 428 45.28 -18.51 13.69
C GLU A 428 46.37 -18.13 12.67
N GLY A 429 46.17 -18.43 11.39
CA GLY A 429 47.08 -18.04 10.32
C GLY A 429 47.24 -16.51 10.19
N SER A 430 46.14 -15.77 10.27
CA SER A 430 46.17 -14.30 10.29
C SER A 430 46.96 -13.75 11.48
N LEU A 431 46.69 -14.27 12.68
CA LEU A 431 47.40 -13.87 13.89
C LEU A 431 48.90 -14.22 13.83
N ALA A 432 49.25 -15.36 13.23
CA ALA A 432 50.64 -15.79 13.04
C ALA A 432 51.42 -14.87 12.09
N LEU A 433 50.74 -14.21 11.15
CA LEU A 433 51.32 -13.18 10.27
C LEU A 433 51.47 -11.82 10.96
N GLY A 434 51.18 -11.72 12.27
CA GLY A 434 51.30 -10.49 13.05
C GLY A 434 50.07 -9.59 12.97
N ALA A 435 48.97 -10.03 12.36
CA ALA A 435 47.73 -9.24 12.35
C ALA A 435 47.12 -9.19 13.76
N THR A 436 46.54 -8.04 14.11
CA THR A 436 45.78 -7.92 15.36
C THR A 436 44.45 -8.68 15.27
N LYS A 437 43.83 -8.94 16.43
CA LYS A 437 42.47 -9.54 16.47
C LYS A 437 41.44 -8.69 15.73
N ALA A 438 41.54 -7.36 15.84
CA ALA A 438 40.67 -6.44 15.11
C ALA A 438 40.90 -6.52 13.60
N GLU A 439 42.15 -6.55 13.15
CA GLU A 439 42.45 -6.70 11.72
C GLU A 439 41.98 -8.04 11.16
N THR A 440 42.20 -9.14 11.90
CA THR A 440 41.71 -10.47 11.54
C THR A 440 40.18 -10.46 11.40
N LEU A 441 39.48 -9.78 12.32
CA LEU A 441 38.03 -9.64 12.26
C LEU A 441 37.58 -8.87 11.02
N TRP A 442 38.09 -7.65 10.82
CA TRP A 442 37.65 -6.73 9.77
C TRP A 442 38.07 -7.17 8.37
N LYS A 443 39.27 -7.72 8.21
CA LYS A 443 39.84 -8.05 6.90
C LYS A 443 39.54 -9.48 6.44
N ILE A 444 39.22 -10.40 7.36
CA ILE A 444 39.06 -11.82 7.03
C ILE A 444 37.71 -12.36 7.50
N VAL A 445 37.44 -12.32 8.81
CA VAL A 445 36.26 -12.99 9.38
C VAL A 445 34.94 -12.35 8.92
N LEU A 446 34.81 -11.03 8.97
CA LEU A 446 33.58 -10.32 8.54
C LEU A 446 33.33 -10.46 7.03
N PRO A 447 34.33 -10.30 6.14
CA PRO A 447 34.16 -10.58 4.71
C PRO A 447 33.66 -12.00 4.41
N MET A 448 34.26 -13.02 5.05
CA MET A 448 33.87 -14.42 4.89
C MET A 448 32.46 -14.72 5.46
N ALA A 449 32.05 -14.02 6.52
CA ALA A 449 30.71 -14.16 7.11
C ALA A 449 29.64 -13.33 6.37
N SER A 450 30.02 -12.42 5.46
CA SER A 450 29.11 -11.49 4.80
C SER A 450 27.93 -12.14 4.06
N PRO A 451 28.07 -13.32 3.40
CA PRO A 451 26.94 -14.01 2.79
C PRO A 451 25.86 -14.43 3.80
N ALA A 452 26.27 -14.82 5.01
CA ALA A 452 25.35 -15.21 6.08
C ALA A 452 24.68 -13.99 6.71
N MET A 453 25.44 -12.90 6.95
CA MET A 453 24.90 -11.62 7.44
C MET A 453 23.81 -11.08 6.50
N MET A 454 24.08 -11.09 5.19
CA MET A 454 23.09 -10.67 4.19
C MET A 454 21.88 -11.59 4.14
N THR A 455 22.06 -12.90 4.35
CA THR A 455 20.92 -13.82 4.44
C THR A 455 20.04 -13.48 5.64
N GLY A 456 20.64 -13.15 6.79
CA GLY A 456 19.92 -12.63 7.96
C GLY A 456 19.14 -11.34 7.65
N MET A 457 19.77 -10.38 6.97
CA MET A 457 19.14 -9.14 6.53
C MET A 457 17.97 -9.38 5.55
N ILE A 458 18.13 -10.27 4.56
CA ILE A 458 17.08 -10.61 3.60
C ILE A 458 15.87 -11.18 4.33
N LEU A 459 16.08 -12.11 5.27
CA LEU A 459 14.99 -12.70 6.05
C LEU A 459 14.32 -11.67 6.97
N ALA A 460 15.10 -10.74 7.54
CA ALA A 460 14.58 -9.64 8.34
C ALA A 460 13.69 -8.69 7.52
N VAL A 461 14.14 -8.28 6.33
CA VAL A 461 13.38 -7.46 5.38
C VAL A 461 12.09 -8.13 4.95
N ALA A 462 12.17 -9.41 4.57
CA ALA A 462 11.00 -10.19 4.15
C ALA A 462 9.94 -10.28 5.25
N ARG A 463 10.37 -10.47 6.51
CA ARG A 463 9.46 -10.50 7.66
C ARG A 463 8.86 -9.13 7.92
N ALA A 464 9.68 -8.11 8.08
CA ALA A 464 9.25 -6.77 8.47
C ALA A 464 8.26 -6.13 7.49
N ALA A 465 8.48 -6.29 6.18
CA ALA A 465 7.57 -5.77 5.16
C ALA A 465 6.17 -6.43 5.20
N GLY A 466 6.06 -7.63 5.76
CA GLY A 466 4.80 -8.36 5.93
C GLY A 466 4.13 -8.20 7.31
N GLU A 467 4.78 -7.56 8.28
CA GLU A 467 4.21 -7.36 9.62
C GLU A 467 3.22 -6.18 9.62
N VAL A 468 2.07 -6.35 10.28
CA VAL A 468 1.01 -5.33 10.34
C VAL A 468 0.56 -5.04 11.76
N ALA A 469 0.37 -6.09 12.57
CA ALA A 469 -0.16 -5.99 13.93
C ALA A 469 0.58 -4.96 14.83
N PRO A 470 1.92 -4.97 14.94
CA PRO A 470 2.59 -3.96 15.77
C PRO A 470 2.42 -2.55 15.21
N LEU A 471 2.41 -2.40 13.89
CA LEU A 471 2.42 -1.11 13.19
C LEU A 471 1.15 -0.28 13.41
N MET A 472 0.01 -0.95 13.61
CA MET A 472 -1.26 -0.31 13.91
C MET A 472 -1.22 0.54 15.19
N LEU A 473 -0.28 0.27 16.11
CA LEU A 473 -0.14 1.03 17.35
C LEU A 473 0.92 2.13 17.26
N VAL A 474 1.93 1.98 16.41
CA VAL A 474 3.18 2.76 16.50
C VAL A 474 3.45 3.69 15.33
N GLY A 475 2.66 3.67 14.26
CA GLY A 475 2.83 4.68 13.20
C GLY A 475 1.98 4.54 11.93
N VAL A 476 1.22 3.46 11.75
CA VAL A 476 0.42 3.26 10.53
C VAL A 476 -0.99 3.83 10.67
N VAL A 477 -1.46 4.52 9.63
CA VAL A 477 -2.80 5.12 9.54
C VAL A 477 -3.52 4.75 8.26
N LYS A 478 -4.84 4.94 8.26
CA LYS A 478 -5.72 4.71 7.10
C LYS A 478 -5.41 5.63 5.93
N LEU A 479 -5.17 6.91 6.22
CA LEU A 479 -4.90 7.96 5.24
C LEU A 479 -3.79 8.84 5.83
N ALA A 480 -2.66 8.91 5.13
CA ALA A 480 -1.58 9.83 5.46
C ALA A 480 -1.71 11.09 4.58
N PRO A 481 -1.89 12.28 5.16
CA PRO A 481 -2.07 13.51 4.38
C PRO A 481 -0.79 13.96 3.65
N SER A 482 0.37 13.56 4.16
CA SER A 482 1.69 13.88 3.63
C SER A 482 2.55 12.61 3.56
N LEU A 483 3.52 12.63 2.64
CA LEU A 483 4.56 11.62 2.60
C LEU A 483 5.68 12.00 3.57
N PRO A 484 6.35 11.02 4.20
CA PRO A 484 7.46 11.30 5.13
C PRO A 484 8.71 11.81 4.41
N VAL A 485 8.65 12.00 3.09
CA VAL A 485 9.67 12.72 2.32
C VAL A 485 8.98 13.76 1.45
N ASP A 486 9.38 15.02 1.61
CA ASP A 486 8.84 16.15 0.86
C ASP A 486 9.91 17.24 0.61
N GLY A 487 9.49 18.38 0.06
CA GLY A 487 10.37 19.52 -0.24
C GLY A 487 10.70 20.42 0.97
N ASN A 488 10.20 20.09 2.17
CA ASN A 488 10.35 20.91 3.35
C ASN A 488 11.46 20.35 4.24
N TYR A 489 12.45 21.17 4.61
CA TYR A 489 13.49 20.77 5.57
C TYR A 489 12.87 20.19 6.86
N PRO A 490 13.34 19.05 7.39
CA PRO A 490 14.57 18.31 7.08
C PRO A 490 14.49 17.33 5.89
N TYR A 491 13.46 17.42 5.04
CA TYR A 491 13.17 16.61 3.86
C TYR A 491 12.81 15.14 4.15
N LEU A 492 13.27 14.58 5.27
CA LEU A 492 12.88 13.29 5.80
C LEU A 492 12.24 13.46 7.18
N HIS A 493 10.93 13.24 7.25
CA HIS A 493 10.10 13.42 8.44
C HIS A 493 9.85 12.08 9.11
N LEU A 494 10.73 11.75 10.05
CA LEU A 494 10.73 10.49 10.79
C LEU A 494 9.57 10.37 11.80
N ASP A 495 8.97 11.50 12.17
CA ASP A 495 7.83 11.67 13.06
C ASP A 495 6.48 11.44 12.37
N GLN A 496 6.43 11.53 11.04
CA GLN A 496 5.17 11.39 10.30
C GLN A 496 4.63 9.96 10.33
N LYS A 497 3.30 9.87 10.39
CA LYS A 497 2.57 8.61 10.24
C LYS A 497 2.58 8.19 8.77
N ILE A 498 2.52 6.90 8.52
CA ILE A 498 2.62 6.34 7.18
C ILE A 498 1.44 5.43 6.85
N MET A 499 1.19 5.24 5.55
CA MET A 499 0.35 4.14 5.09
C MET A 499 1.23 2.89 4.88
N HIS A 500 0.64 1.71 5.01
CA HIS A 500 1.34 0.43 4.83
C HIS A 500 0.48 -0.51 4.00
N LEU A 501 1.04 -1.17 2.98
CA LEU A 501 0.32 -2.09 2.09
C LEU A 501 -0.41 -3.21 2.85
N GLY A 502 0.24 -3.80 3.85
CA GLY A 502 -0.40 -4.82 4.68
C GLY A 502 -1.56 -4.29 5.53
N PHE A 503 -1.50 -3.04 5.97
CA PHE A 503 -2.61 -2.41 6.69
C PHE A 503 -3.74 -2.01 5.73
N HIS A 504 -3.42 -1.56 4.52
CA HIS A 504 -4.39 -1.28 3.47
C HIS A 504 -5.23 -2.53 3.14
N ILE A 505 -4.61 -3.70 3.01
CA ILE A 505 -5.30 -4.98 2.82
C ILE A 505 -6.29 -5.25 3.97
N TYR A 506 -5.89 -4.97 5.21
CA TYR A 506 -6.73 -5.16 6.39
C TYR A 506 -7.90 -4.16 6.45
N ASP A 507 -7.63 -2.86 6.27
CA ASP A 507 -8.64 -1.80 6.28
C ASP A 507 -9.69 -2.01 5.19
N VAL A 508 -9.23 -2.18 3.94
CA VAL A 508 -10.14 -2.37 2.79
C VAL A 508 -10.88 -3.71 2.88
N GLY A 509 -10.22 -4.78 3.34
CA GLY A 509 -10.81 -6.11 3.39
C GLY A 509 -11.80 -6.34 4.54
N PHE A 510 -11.65 -5.63 5.67
CA PHE A 510 -12.46 -5.89 6.88
C PHE A 510 -13.21 -4.66 7.42
N GLN A 511 -12.83 -3.44 7.04
CA GLN A 511 -13.43 -2.20 7.56
C GLN A 511 -14.15 -1.37 6.48
N SER A 512 -14.06 -1.76 5.21
CA SER A 512 -14.77 -1.07 4.13
C SER A 512 -16.29 -1.30 4.21
N PRO A 513 -17.12 -0.26 4.11
CA PRO A 513 -18.58 -0.41 4.01
C PRO A 513 -19.02 -1.00 2.65
N ASN A 514 -18.18 -0.91 1.62
CA ASN A 514 -18.46 -1.41 0.28
C ASN A 514 -17.53 -2.59 -0.05
N VAL A 515 -17.92 -3.79 0.42
CA VAL A 515 -17.12 -5.01 0.28
C VAL A 515 -16.89 -5.39 -1.18
N GLU A 516 -17.89 -5.19 -2.04
CA GLU A 516 -17.80 -5.59 -3.46
C GLU A 516 -16.86 -4.69 -4.27
N ALA A 517 -16.83 -3.37 -3.98
CA ALA A 517 -15.81 -2.48 -4.54
C ALA A 517 -14.40 -2.79 -4.00
N ALA A 518 -14.31 -3.12 -2.71
CA ALA A 518 -13.04 -3.35 -2.02
C ALA A 518 -12.35 -4.65 -2.44
N ARG A 519 -13.10 -5.72 -2.71
CA ARG A 519 -12.56 -7.08 -2.89
C ARG A 519 -11.50 -7.19 -4.00
N PRO A 520 -11.68 -6.64 -5.22
CA PRO A 520 -10.63 -6.68 -6.25
C PRO A 520 -9.37 -5.91 -5.84
N LEU A 521 -9.53 -4.78 -5.15
CA LEU A 521 -8.40 -3.97 -4.65
C LEU A 521 -7.60 -4.69 -3.57
N VAL A 522 -8.25 -5.49 -2.72
CA VAL A 522 -7.56 -6.36 -1.76
C VAL A 522 -6.61 -7.32 -2.49
N TYR A 523 -7.09 -7.98 -3.56
CA TYR A 523 -6.26 -8.87 -4.36
C TYR A 523 -5.13 -8.12 -5.08
N ALA A 524 -5.41 -6.96 -5.68
CA ALA A 524 -4.40 -6.14 -6.34
C ALA A 524 -3.31 -5.66 -5.36
N THR A 525 -3.71 -5.19 -4.17
CA THR A 525 -2.78 -4.76 -3.12
C THR A 525 -1.97 -5.93 -2.57
N ALA A 526 -2.59 -7.10 -2.38
CA ALA A 526 -1.88 -8.30 -1.94
C ALA A 526 -0.84 -8.77 -2.95
N LEU A 527 -1.17 -8.76 -4.25
CA LEU A 527 -0.21 -9.02 -5.32
C LEU A 527 0.95 -8.03 -5.25
N LEU A 528 0.64 -6.75 -5.11
CA LEU A 528 1.65 -5.70 -5.06
C LEU A 528 2.57 -5.84 -3.85
N LEU A 529 2.04 -6.14 -2.67
CA LEU A 529 2.83 -6.39 -1.47
C LEU A 529 3.83 -7.54 -1.71
N VAL A 530 3.38 -8.64 -2.30
CA VAL A 530 4.26 -9.76 -2.66
C VAL A 530 5.32 -9.33 -3.66
N LEU A 531 4.95 -8.56 -4.69
CA LEU A 531 5.90 -8.05 -5.70
C LEU A 531 6.93 -7.09 -5.10
N VAL A 532 6.53 -6.21 -4.19
CA VAL A 532 7.43 -5.29 -3.46
C VAL A 532 8.41 -6.10 -2.60
N ILE A 533 7.92 -7.07 -1.82
CA ILE A 533 8.77 -7.94 -1.01
C ILE A 533 9.74 -8.73 -1.89
N ALA A 534 9.25 -9.31 -2.99
CA ALA A 534 10.08 -10.04 -3.95
C ALA A 534 11.16 -9.13 -4.55
N THR A 535 10.81 -7.90 -4.93
CA THR A 535 11.75 -6.92 -5.51
C THR A 535 12.83 -6.52 -4.50
N LEU A 536 12.45 -6.23 -3.25
CA LEU A 536 13.40 -5.92 -2.18
C LEU A 536 14.34 -7.10 -1.90
N ASN A 537 13.80 -8.32 -1.81
CA ASN A 537 14.58 -9.53 -1.57
C ASN A 537 15.51 -9.88 -2.74
N LEU A 538 15.04 -9.77 -3.99
CA LEU A 538 15.85 -10.00 -5.18
C LEU A 538 16.99 -8.99 -5.28
N SER A 539 16.73 -7.72 -4.96
CA SER A 539 17.76 -6.68 -4.90
C SER A 539 18.83 -7.03 -3.86
N ALA A 540 18.42 -7.46 -2.66
CA ALA A 540 19.34 -7.89 -1.61
C ALA A 540 20.11 -9.18 -1.97
N VAL A 541 19.47 -10.14 -2.66
CA VAL A 541 20.13 -11.36 -3.17
C VAL A 541 21.15 -11.03 -4.26
N TRP A 542 20.84 -10.08 -5.15
CA TRP A 542 21.77 -9.62 -6.18
C TRP A 542 23.02 -9.00 -5.55
N ILE A 543 22.85 -8.10 -4.56
CA ILE A 543 23.96 -7.55 -3.76
C ILE A 543 24.77 -8.68 -3.10
N ARG A 544 24.09 -9.69 -2.54
CA ARG A 544 24.74 -10.83 -1.90
C ARG A 544 25.60 -11.65 -2.85
N ASN A 545 25.09 -11.94 -4.04
CA ASN A 545 25.82 -12.74 -5.02
C ASN A 545 27.07 -12.00 -5.51
N HIS A 546 26.94 -10.69 -5.76
CA HIS A 546 28.07 -9.85 -6.15
C HIS A 546 29.19 -9.84 -5.08
N LEU A 547 28.83 -9.68 -3.81
CA LEU A 547 29.79 -9.74 -2.70
C LEU A 547 30.40 -11.13 -2.53
N ARG A 548 29.61 -12.19 -2.68
CA ARG A 548 30.11 -13.57 -2.60
C ARG A 548 31.15 -13.87 -3.68
N GLU A 549 30.93 -13.43 -4.92
CA GLU A 549 31.89 -13.60 -6.01
C GLU A 549 33.21 -12.87 -5.72
N LYS A 550 33.13 -11.65 -5.18
CA LYS A 550 34.31 -10.86 -4.79
C LYS A 550 35.17 -11.55 -3.72
N TYR A 551 34.54 -12.25 -2.77
CA TYR A 551 35.24 -12.92 -1.66
C TYR A 551 35.50 -14.41 -1.90
N LYS A 552 35.08 -14.96 -3.04
CA LYS A 552 35.35 -16.36 -3.41
C LYS A 552 36.85 -16.70 -3.46
N ALA A 553 37.69 -15.68 -3.69
CA ALA A 553 39.15 -15.80 -3.65
C ALA A 553 39.74 -15.99 -2.23
N LEU A 554 38.95 -15.79 -1.16
CA LEU A 554 39.35 -16.05 0.23
C LEU A 554 38.97 -17.46 0.71
N ASP A 555 38.09 -18.16 -0.03
CA ASP A 555 37.65 -19.53 0.28
C ASP A 555 38.56 -20.61 -0.37
N SER A 556 39.40 -20.21 -1.33
CA SER A 556 40.42 -21.02 -2.00
C SER A 556 41.80 -20.75 -1.41
#